data_AF-A0A3N9XEE2-F1
#
_entry.id   AF-A0A3N9XEE2-F1
#
_cell.length_a   1.000
_cell.length_b   1.000
_cell.length_c   1.000
_cell.angle_alpha   90.00
_cell.angle_beta   90.00
_cell.angle_gamma   90.00
#
_symmetry.space_group_name_H-M   'P 1'
#
loop_
_entity.id
_entity.type
_entity.pdbx_description
1 polymer ?
#
loop_
_entity_poly.entity_id
_entity_poly.type
_entity_poly.pdbx_seq_one_letter_code
_entity_poly.pdbx_strand_id
1 'polypeptide(L)'
;MPTFGEVHRIESAAEMRDLIRRGDLPDDPHWWSAVISVGQSALVGAESGRVDADEWASVLVESLDVAALRTLGVGETVFRRMIACIAAMHYFGECTGDPVRDPELVFRHFTASLGGSPEVYFQRYRDTFASALRENKRVRAGEGGDLRAVSAARSWLDGTRGALTQMCRELASRLAEEPRAGGLERTGEEPGVSLRDEAALWCALLPQIEGVRSAERVPQGTQ
;
A
#
# COMPACT_ATOMS: atom_id res chain seq x y z
N MET A 1 -10.48 -19.66 -17.48
CA MET A 1 -10.64 -18.49 -16.59
C MET A 1 -11.35 -18.94 -15.32
N PRO A 2 -10.72 -18.76 -14.15
CA PRO A 2 -11.32 -19.11 -12.86
C PRO A 2 -12.51 -18.22 -12.50
N THR A 3 -13.49 -18.76 -11.77
CA THR A 3 -14.73 -18.05 -11.38
C THR A 3 -14.66 -17.48 -9.97
N PHE A 4 -15.54 -16.52 -9.67
CA PHE A 4 -15.70 -15.98 -8.30
C PHE A 4 -16.01 -17.07 -7.27
N GLY A 5 -16.86 -18.03 -7.64
CA GLY A 5 -17.24 -19.15 -6.77
C GLY A 5 -16.12 -20.15 -6.51
N GLU A 6 -15.13 -20.25 -7.40
CA GLU A 6 -13.93 -21.07 -7.18
C GLU A 6 -12.99 -20.42 -6.17
N VAL A 7 -12.78 -19.10 -6.24
CA VAL A 7 -11.93 -18.34 -5.29
C VAL A 7 -12.38 -18.55 -3.85
N HIS A 8 -13.69 -18.50 -3.59
CA HIS A 8 -14.24 -18.64 -2.24
C HIS A 8 -14.14 -20.05 -1.65
N ARG A 9 -13.85 -21.07 -2.46
CA ARG A 9 -13.67 -22.45 -1.99
C ARG A 9 -12.22 -22.80 -1.68
N ILE A 10 -11.29 -21.88 -1.96
CA ILE A 10 -9.88 -22.12 -1.71
C ILE A 10 -9.62 -22.07 -0.20
N GLU A 11 -9.13 -23.19 0.33
CA GLU A 11 -8.91 -23.36 1.77
C GLU A 11 -7.42 -23.30 2.15
N SER A 12 -6.49 -23.34 1.19
CA SER A 12 -5.05 -23.35 1.44
C SER A 12 -4.30 -22.23 0.70
N ALA A 13 -3.21 -21.74 1.33
CA ALA A 13 -2.36 -20.72 0.74
C ALA A 13 -1.69 -21.23 -0.56
N ALA A 14 -1.28 -22.49 -0.61
CA ALA A 14 -0.68 -23.10 -1.80
C ALA A 14 -1.63 -23.07 -3.00
N GLU A 15 -2.89 -23.46 -2.81
CA GLU A 15 -3.90 -23.45 -3.88
C GLU A 15 -4.19 -22.02 -4.38
N MET A 16 -4.28 -21.05 -3.47
CA MET A 16 -4.44 -19.64 -3.88
C MET A 16 -3.21 -19.14 -4.64
N ARG A 17 -2.01 -19.51 -4.21
CA ARG A 17 -0.76 -19.13 -4.88
C ARG A 17 -0.69 -19.70 -6.30
N ASP A 18 -1.07 -20.96 -6.47
CA ASP A 18 -1.13 -21.59 -7.79
C ASP A 18 -2.17 -20.91 -8.68
N LEU A 19 -3.33 -20.53 -8.12
CA LEU A 19 -4.35 -19.79 -8.83
C LEU A 19 -3.81 -18.45 -9.36
N ILE A 20 -3.25 -17.58 -8.49
CA ILE A 20 -2.82 -16.21 -8.84
C ILE A 20 -1.58 -16.16 -9.76
N ARG A 21 -0.93 -17.31 -10.01
CA ARG A 21 0.20 -17.44 -10.95
C ARG A 21 -0.20 -17.94 -12.32
N ARG A 22 -1.47 -18.27 -12.53
CA ARG A 22 -1.96 -18.70 -13.86
C ARG A 22 -1.89 -17.57 -14.88
N GLY A 23 -1.73 -17.94 -16.15
CA GLY A 23 -1.75 -16.98 -17.26
C GLY A 23 -3.14 -16.50 -17.67
N ASP A 24 -4.22 -17.19 -17.25
CA ASP A 24 -5.60 -16.94 -17.66
C ASP A 24 -6.46 -16.22 -16.60
N LEU A 25 -5.84 -15.32 -15.84
CA LEU A 25 -6.49 -14.55 -14.78
C LEU A 25 -7.44 -13.48 -15.34
N PRO A 26 -8.61 -13.25 -14.70
CA PRO A 26 -9.52 -12.20 -15.10
C PRO A 26 -8.98 -10.81 -14.74
N ASP A 27 -9.24 -9.83 -15.61
CA ASP A 27 -9.07 -8.39 -15.33
C ASP A 27 -10.35 -7.79 -14.74
N ASP A 28 -10.91 -8.47 -13.73
CA ASP A 28 -12.13 -8.06 -13.04
C ASP A 28 -11.81 -7.60 -11.60
N PRO A 29 -12.04 -6.32 -11.25
CA PRO A 29 -11.85 -5.81 -9.89
C PRO A 29 -12.61 -6.60 -8.82
N HIS A 30 -13.80 -7.13 -9.13
CA HIS A 30 -14.60 -7.89 -8.17
C HIS A 30 -13.98 -9.25 -7.87
N TRP A 31 -13.43 -9.91 -8.89
CA TRP A 31 -12.70 -11.16 -8.73
C TRP A 31 -11.44 -10.97 -7.86
N TRP A 32 -10.65 -9.93 -8.14
CA TRP A 32 -9.47 -9.61 -7.32
C TRP A 32 -9.82 -9.20 -5.90
N SER A 33 -10.93 -8.50 -5.71
CA SER A 33 -11.44 -8.19 -4.37
C SER A 33 -11.77 -9.46 -3.58
N ALA A 34 -12.33 -10.50 -4.22
CA ALA A 34 -12.60 -11.78 -3.57
C ALA A 34 -11.31 -12.50 -3.14
N VAL A 35 -10.29 -12.54 -4.02
CA VAL A 35 -8.97 -13.11 -3.70
C VAL A 35 -8.38 -12.42 -2.46
N ILE A 36 -8.39 -11.09 -2.46
CA ILE A 36 -7.88 -10.28 -1.34
C ILE A 36 -8.69 -10.56 -0.07
N SER A 37 -10.02 -10.65 -0.15
CA SER A 37 -10.87 -10.94 1.01
C SER A 37 -10.60 -12.33 1.60
N VAL A 38 -10.44 -13.37 0.77
CA VAL A 38 -10.08 -14.72 1.25
C VAL A 38 -8.73 -14.70 1.96
N GLY A 39 -7.71 -14.08 1.34
CA GLY A 39 -6.38 -13.97 1.95
C GLY A 39 -6.37 -13.16 3.26
N GLN A 40 -7.13 -12.07 3.33
CA GLN A 40 -7.29 -11.27 4.54
C GLN A 40 -7.96 -12.07 5.67
N SER A 41 -9.04 -12.78 5.38
CA SER A 41 -9.71 -13.63 6.37
C SER A 41 -8.81 -14.77 6.85
N ALA A 42 -8.03 -15.37 5.95
CA ALA A 42 -7.09 -16.43 6.32
C ALA A 42 -5.95 -15.92 7.20
N LEU A 43 -5.38 -14.74 6.89
CA LEU A 43 -4.37 -14.08 7.72
C LEU A 43 -4.90 -13.77 9.13
N VAL A 44 -6.10 -13.20 9.24
CA VAL A 44 -6.75 -12.94 10.55
C VAL A 44 -6.99 -14.22 11.34
N GLY A 45 -7.14 -15.36 10.66
CA GLY A 45 -7.21 -16.69 11.29
C GLY A 45 -6.01 -17.02 12.20
N ALA A 46 -4.88 -16.32 12.07
CA ALA A 46 -3.75 -16.41 13.01
C ALA A 46 -4.19 -16.20 14.47
N GLU A 47 -5.13 -15.29 14.73
CA GLU A 47 -5.65 -15.01 16.08
C GLU A 47 -6.35 -16.23 16.71
N SER A 48 -6.83 -17.15 15.88
CA SER A 48 -7.47 -18.40 16.29
C SER A 48 -6.55 -19.61 16.18
N GLY A 49 -5.24 -19.40 15.97
CA GLY A 49 -4.24 -20.48 15.88
C GLY A 49 -4.25 -21.25 14.56
N ARG A 50 -4.73 -20.64 13.47
CA ARG A 50 -4.67 -21.24 12.13
C ARG A 50 -3.22 -21.53 11.72
N VAL A 51 -2.94 -22.80 11.39
CA VAL A 51 -1.57 -23.32 11.19
C VAL A 51 -0.85 -22.73 9.97
N ASP A 52 -1.58 -22.42 8.90
CA ASP A 52 -1.05 -21.92 7.62
C ASP A 52 -1.15 -20.39 7.46
N ALA A 53 -1.49 -19.65 8.53
CA ALA A 53 -1.76 -18.21 8.43
C ALA A 53 -0.52 -17.37 7.99
N ASP A 54 0.69 -17.82 8.30
CA ASP A 54 1.95 -17.19 7.84
C ASP A 54 2.10 -17.31 6.31
N GLU A 55 1.81 -18.48 5.75
CA GLU A 55 1.83 -18.68 4.31
C GLU A 55 0.82 -17.78 3.59
N TRP A 56 -0.34 -17.56 4.21
CA TRP A 56 -1.36 -16.65 3.70
C TRP A 56 -0.93 -15.18 3.68
N ALA A 57 -0.08 -14.74 4.61
CA ALA A 57 0.49 -13.39 4.55
C ALA A 57 1.28 -13.17 3.25
N SER A 58 2.12 -14.13 2.90
CA SER A 58 2.89 -14.13 1.64
C SER A 58 2.00 -14.13 0.41
N VAL A 59 0.99 -14.99 0.37
CA VAL A 59 0.05 -15.08 -0.75
C VAL A 59 -0.79 -13.81 -0.89
N LEU A 60 -1.23 -13.22 0.22
CA LEU A 60 -2.01 -11.99 0.20
C LEU A 60 -1.19 -10.83 -0.38
N VAL A 61 0.07 -10.68 0.03
CA VAL A 61 0.97 -9.66 -0.53
C VAL A 61 1.20 -9.90 -2.03
N GLU A 62 1.48 -11.14 -2.43
CA GLU A 62 1.65 -11.49 -3.85
C GLU A 62 0.37 -11.18 -4.66
N SER A 63 -0.80 -11.50 -4.12
CA SER A 63 -2.10 -11.20 -4.74
C SER A 63 -2.31 -9.70 -4.93
N LEU A 64 -1.93 -8.90 -3.94
CA LEU A 64 -2.03 -7.44 -4.01
C LEU A 64 -1.07 -6.84 -5.03
N ASP A 65 0.15 -7.37 -5.13
CA ASP A 65 1.15 -6.94 -6.11
C ASP A 65 0.66 -7.24 -7.53
N VAL A 66 0.09 -8.43 -7.78
CA VAL A 66 -0.49 -8.78 -9.09
C VAL A 66 -1.72 -7.93 -9.39
N ALA A 67 -2.64 -7.76 -8.42
CA ALA A 67 -3.84 -6.94 -8.61
C ALA A 67 -3.51 -5.47 -8.92
N ALA A 68 -2.44 -4.94 -8.33
CA ALA A 68 -1.97 -3.56 -8.54
C ALA A 68 -1.59 -3.31 -10.00
N LEU A 69 -0.91 -4.27 -10.62
CA LEU A 69 -0.44 -4.20 -12.00
C LEU A 69 -1.55 -4.41 -13.03
N ARG A 70 -2.59 -5.18 -12.67
CA ARG A 70 -3.65 -5.57 -13.59
C ARG A 70 -4.85 -4.65 -13.57
N THR A 71 -5.50 -4.49 -12.40
CA THR A 71 -6.86 -3.94 -12.37
C THR A 71 -7.17 -2.94 -11.26
N LEU A 72 -6.60 -3.09 -10.06
CA LEU A 72 -6.98 -2.26 -8.91
C LEU A 72 -6.13 -0.98 -8.82
N GLY A 73 -4.94 -1.00 -9.42
CA GLY A 73 -4.01 0.12 -9.38
C GLY A 73 -3.37 0.33 -7.99
N VAL A 74 -2.35 1.17 -7.94
CA VAL A 74 -1.52 1.39 -6.73
C VAL A 74 -2.31 1.89 -5.54
N GLY A 75 -3.26 2.81 -5.75
CA GLY A 75 -4.02 3.44 -4.67
C GLY A 75 -4.76 2.43 -3.80
N GLU A 76 -5.43 1.49 -4.45
CA GLU A 76 -6.26 0.51 -3.76
C GLU A 76 -5.45 -0.62 -3.11
N THR A 77 -4.28 -0.95 -3.66
CA THR A 77 -3.48 -2.09 -3.20
C THR A 77 -2.41 -1.71 -2.18
N VAL A 78 -1.76 -0.55 -2.31
CA VAL A 78 -0.60 -0.17 -1.46
C VAL A 78 -0.97 -0.09 0.02
N PHE A 79 -2.16 0.41 0.34
CA PHE A 79 -2.66 0.47 1.72
C PHE A 79 -2.93 -0.92 2.29
N ARG A 80 -3.62 -1.78 1.53
CA ARG A 80 -3.94 -3.14 1.95
C ARG A 80 -2.66 -3.97 2.12
N ARG A 81 -1.67 -3.75 1.25
CA ARG A 81 -0.35 -4.40 1.32
C ARG A 81 0.39 -4.00 2.59
N MET A 82 0.43 -2.69 2.89
CA MET A 82 1.03 -2.20 4.13
C MET A 82 0.38 -2.82 5.37
N ILE A 83 -0.96 -2.87 5.42
CA ILE A 83 -1.69 -3.53 6.51
C ILE A 83 -1.36 -5.02 6.61
N ALA A 84 -1.30 -5.74 5.49
CA ALA A 84 -0.95 -7.17 5.47
C ALA A 84 0.47 -7.42 6.01
N CYS A 85 1.46 -6.62 5.60
CA CYS A 85 2.82 -6.70 6.12
C CYS A 85 2.88 -6.40 7.63
N ILE A 86 2.22 -5.34 8.08
CA ILE A 86 2.16 -4.98 9.51
C ILE A 86 1.52 -6.11 10.33
N ALA A 87 0.41 -6.68 9.84
CA ALA A 87 -0.25 -7.81 10.48
C ALA A 87 0.66 -9.04 10.52
N ALA A 88 1.38 -9.34 9.44
CA ALA A 88 2.32 -10.46 9.40
C ALA A 88 3.47 -10.28 10.40
N MET A 89 4.07 -9.09 10.49
CA MET A 89 5.07 -8.78 11.50
C MET A 89 4.50 -8.88 12.92
N HIS A 90 3.24 -8.47 13.12
CA HIS A 90 2.57 -8.56 14.42
C HIS A 90 2.31 -10.01 14.86
N TYR A 91 1.78 -10.85 13.96
CA TYR A 91 1.41 -12.22 14.30
C TYR A 91 2.59 -13.20 14.33
N PHE A 92 3.58 -12.99 13.45
CA PHE A 92 4.65 -13.98 13.20
C PHE A 92 6.06 -13.46 13.49
N GLY A 93 6.17 -12.20 13.94
CA GLY A 93 7.46 -11.54 14.18
C GLY A 93 8.14 -11.05 12.91
N GLU A 94 9.15 -10.20 13.12
CA GLU A 94 10.00 -9.66 12.05
C GLU A 94 11.01 -10.71 11.58
N CYS A 95 11.32 -10.71 10.28
CA CYS A 95 12.25 -11.67 9.69
C CYS A 95 13.10 -11.00 8.61
N THR A 96 14.39 -10.79 8.88
CA THR A 96 15.33 -10.18 7.92
C THR A 96 15.40 -11.00 6.63
N GLY A 97 15.32 -10.32 5.49
CA GLY A 97 15.31 -10.91 4.16
C GLY A 97 13.93 -11.42 3.70
N ASP A 98 12.92 -11.44 4.56
CA ASP A 98 11.54 -11.80 4.19
C ASP A 98 10.83 -10.58 3.56
N PRO A 99 10.37 -10.64 2.30
CA PRO A 99 9.76 -9.49 1.62
C PRO A 99 8.44 -9.00 2.25
N VAL A 100 7.85 -9.75 3.18
CA VAL A 100 6.60 -9.43 3.86
C VAL A 100 6.84 -8.96 5.30
N ARG A 101 7.88 -9.47 5.96
CA ARG A 101 8.12 -9.28 7.40
C ARG A 101 9.45 -8.60 7.73
N ASP A 102 10.27 -8.28 6.74
CA ASP A 102 11.43 -7.42 6.91
C ASP A 102 10.98 -5.95 6.82
N PRO A 103 11.09 -5.16 7.91
CA PRO A 103 10.69 -3.77 7.91
C PRO A 103 11.37 -2.93 6.82
N GLU A 104 12.65 -3.20 6.53
CA GLU A 104 13.40 -2.49 5.48
C GLU A 104 12.83 -2.81 4.11
N LEU A 105 12.65 -4.09 3.77
CA LEU A 105 12.13 -4.48 2.46
C LEU A 105 10.70 -3.98 2.23
N VAL A 106 9.86 -4.04 3.28
CA VAL A 106 8.49 -3.49 3.24
C VAL A 106 8.52 -1.98 3.00
N PHE A 107 9.42 -1.26 3.69
CA PHE A 107 9.58 0.19 3.50
C PHE A 107 10.06 0.52 2.09
N ARG A 108 11.10 -0.14 1.59
CA ARG A 108 11.64 0.06 0.24
C ARG A 108 10.59 -0.21 -0.84
N HIS A 109 9.82 -1.28 -0.70
CA HIS A 109 8.73 -1.58 -1.63
C HIS A 109 7.65 -0.48 -1.61
N PHE A 110 7.28 -0.01 -0.42
CA PHE A 110 6.31 1.08 -0.25
C PHE A 110 6.79 2.37 -0.91
N THR A 111 8.01 2.82 -0.64
CA THR A 111 8.54 4.06 -1.20
C THR A 111 8.70 3.97 -2.72
N ALA A 112 9.15 2.83 -3.25
CA ALA A 112 9.19 2.57 -4.70
C ALA A 112 7.80 2.67 -5.33
N SER A 113 6.76 2.10 -4.69
CA SER A 113 5.37 2.17 -5.16
C SER A 113 4.83 3.60 -5.23
N LEU A 114 5.39 4.52 -4.43
CA LEU A 114 5.01 5.92 -4.39
C LEU A 114 5.90 6.83 -5.27
N GLY A 115 6.84 6.26 -6.03
CA GLY A 115 7.72 7.01 -6.94
C GLY A 115 9.13 7.25 -6.40
N GLY A 116 9.52 6.57 -5.32
CA GLY A 116 10.90 6.48 -4.84
C GLY A 116 11.39 7.64 -3.99
N SER A 117 10.72 8.80 -4.00
CA SER A 117 11.08 9.93 -3.12
C SER A 117 9.85 10.64 -2.54
N PRO A 118 9.97 11.22 -1.33
CA PRO A 118 8.93 12.04 -0.71
C PRO A 118 8.47 13.19 -1.63
N GLU A 119 9.40 13.87 -2.29
CA GLU A 119 9.14 15.03 -3.15
C GLU A 119 8.34 14.63 -4.40
N VAL A 120 8.73 13.53 -5.05
CA VAL A 120 8.04 12.98 -6.22
C VAL A 120 6.62 12.59 -5.84
N TYR A 121 6.46 11.87 -4.73
CA TYR A 121 5.13 11.49 -4.23
C TYR A 121 4.27 12.71 -3.91
N PHE A 122 4.82 13.70 -3.18
CA PHE A 122 4.05 14.87 -2.77
C PHE A 122 3.66 15.76 -3.94
N GLN A 123 4.54 15.92 -4.94
CA GLN A 123 4.19 16.60 -6.18
C GLN A 123 3.02 15.91 -6.89
N ARG A 124 3.12 14.59 -7.09
CA ARG A 124 2.04 13.79 -7.70
C ARG A 124 0.74 13.89 -6.91
N TYR A 125 0.82 13.92 -5.58
CA TYR A 125 -0.34 14.10 -4.71
C TYR A 125 -1.04 15.43 -4.97
N ARG A 126 -0.29 16.54 -5.01
CA ARG A 126 -0.85 17.87 -5.31
C ARG A 126 -1.50 17.93 -6.68
N ASP A 127 -0.83 17.41 -7.70
CA ASP A 127 -1.33 17.43 -9.07
C ASP A 127 -2.61 16.60 -9.22
N THR A 128 -2.63 15.41 -8.63
CA THR A 128 -3.80 14.52 -8.61
C THR A 128 -4.97 15.18 -7.87
N PHE A 129 -4.72 15.79 -6.72
CA PHE A 129 -5.74 16.48 -5.93
C PHE A 129 -6.32 17.68 -6.69
N ALA A 130 -5.48 18.55 -7.24
CA ALA A 130 -5.91 19.70 -8.00
C ALA A 130 -6.71 19.31 -9.26
N SER A 131 -6.28 18.25 -9.95
CA SER A 131 -7.01 17.71 -11.10
C SER A 131 -8.38 17.17 -10.72
N ALA A 132 -8.45 16.37 -9.64
CA ALA A 132 -9.72 15.83 -9.14
C ALA A 132 -10.70 16.93 -8.72
N LEU A 133 -10.20 18.01 -8.11
CA LEU A 133 -11.02 19.16 -7.74
C LEU A 133 -11.57 19.91 -8.97
N ARG A 134 -10.73 20.17 -9.98
CA ARG A 134 -11.18 20.79 -11.24
C ARG A 134 -12.26 19.94 -11.91
N GLU A 135 -12.04 18.64 -12.00
CA GLU A 135 -12.98 17.72 -12.63
C GLU A 135 -14.30 17.64 -11.85
N ASN A 136 -14.23 17.58 -10.52
CA ASN A 136 -15.43 17.60 -9.68
C ASN A 136 -16.23 18.91 -9.82
N LYS A 137 -15.55 20.07 -9.94
CA LYS A 137 -16.20 21.36 -10.17
C LYS A 137 -16.97 21.36 -11.49
N ARG A 138 -16.38 20.86 -12.57
CA ARG A 138 -17.05 20.75 -13.88
C ARG A 138 -18.27 19.83 -13.83
N VAL A 139 -18.14 18.67 -13.17
CA VAL A 139 -19.28 17.74 -12.95
C VAL A 139 -20.41 18.44 -12.20
N ARG A 140 -20.10 19.17 -11.12
CA ARG A 140 -21.10 19.90 -10.32
C ARG A 140 -21.75 21.05 -11.08
N ALA A 141 -21.01 21.71 -11.97
CA ALA A 141 -21.50 22.78 -12.82
C ALA A 141 -22.30 22.28 -14.04
N GLY A 142 -22.32 20.97 -14.30
CA GLY A 142 -22.97 20.39 -15.48
C GLY A 142 -22.19 20.61 -16.79
N GLU A 143 -20.93 21.01 -16.73
CA GLU A 143 -20.08 21.37 -17.88
C GLU A 143 -19.40 20.16 -18.57
N GLY A 144 -20.00 18.97 -18.36
CA GLY A 144 -19.36 17.69 -18.64
C GLY A 144 -18.19 17.40 -17.69
N GLY A 145 -17.91 16.13 -17.45
CA GLY A 145 -16.76 15.71 -16.65
C GLY A 145 -16.77 14.21 -16.39
N ASP A 146 -15.62 13.67 -16.02
CA ASP A 146 -15.40 12.25 -15.81
C ASP A 146 -15.46 11.89 -14.32
N LEU A 147 -16.64 11.43 -13.89
CA LEU A 147 -16.86 10.88 -12.54
C LEU A 147 -15.96 9.68 -12.23
N ARG A 148 -15.56 8.90 -13.24
CA ARG A 148 -14.65 7.76 -13.03
C ARG A 148 -13.25 8.27 -12.72
N ALA A 149 -12.76 9.28 -13.44
CA ALA A 149 -11.48 9.92 -13.14
C ALA A 149 -11.45 10.52 -11.73
N VAL A 150 -12.52 11.20 -11.31
CA VAL A 150 -12.66 11.72 -9.94
C VAL A 150 -12.61 10.60 -8.91
N SER A 151 -13.33 9.49 -9.14
CA SER A 151 -13.32 8.34 -8.23
C SER A 151 -11.95 7.66 -8.16
N ALA A 152 -11.28 7.48 -9.30
CA ALA A 152 -9.95 6.90 -9.37
C ALA A 152 -8.90 7.77 -8.65
N ALA A 153 -8.93 9.08 -8.87
CA ALA A 153 -8.07 10.03 -8.17
C ALA A 153 -8.32 9.99 -6.65
N ARG A 154 -9.58 9.95 -6.22
CA ARG A 154 -9.92 9.82 -4.80
C ARG A 154 -9.39 8.53 -4.19
N SER A 155 -9.60 7.39 -4.86
CA SER A 155 -9.08 6.09 -4.42
C SER A 155 -7.56 6.14 -4.25
N TRP A 156 -6.86 6.73 -5.22
CA TRP A 156 -5.41 6.92 -5.14
C TRP A 156 -5.00 7.80 -3.95
N LEU A 157 -5.59 8.98 -3.79
CA LEU A 157 -5.26 9.93 -2.72
C LEU A 157 -5.52 9.35 -1.33
N ASP A 158 -6.70 8.74 -1.12
CA ASP A 158 -7.07 8.19 0.18
C ASP A 158 -6.24 6.94 0.50
N GLY A 159 -5.97 6.09 -0.49
CA GLY A 159 -5.17 4.88 -0.38
C GLY A 159 -3.70 5.14 -0.07
N THR A 160 -3.00 5.98 -0.84
CA THR A 160 -1.57 6.27 -0.59
C THR A 160 -1.38 7.01 0.73
N ARG A 161 -2.31 7.91 1.10
CA ARG A 161 -2.30 8.57 2.41
C ARG A 161 -2.52 7.59 3.55
N GLY A 162 -3.45 6.65 3.39
CA GLY A 162 -3.70 5.58 4.36
C GLY A 162 -2.44 4.73 4.57
N ALA A 163 -1.78 4.33 3.48
CA ALA A 163 -0.54 3.56 3.52
C ALA A 163 0.60 4.34 4.22
N LEU A 164 0.76 5.62 3.88
CA LEU A 164 1.74 6.50 4.52
C LEU A 164 1.48 6.65 6.02
N THR A 165 0.20 6.76 6.42
CA THR A 165 -0.18 6.86 7.84
C THR A 165 0.22 5.60 8.60
N GLN A 166 -0.03 4.41 8.03
CA GLN A 166 0.34 3.14 8.65
C GLN A 166 1.86 2.95 8.69
N MET A 167 2.56 3.32 7.61
CA MET A 167 4.01 3.34 7.58
C MET A 167 4.57 4.18 8.73
N CYS A 168 4.08 5.40 8.92
CA CYS A 168 4.57 6.27 9.98
C CYS A 168 4.22 5.81 11.39
N ARG A 169 3.05 5.20 11.56
CA ARG A 169 2.58 4.76 12.87
C ARG A 169 3.29 3.49 13.33
N GLU A 170 3.46 2.55 12.42
CA GLU A 170 3.86 1.19 12.75
C GLU A 170 5.24 0.87 12.20
N LEU A 171 5.51 1.15 10.92
CA LEU A 171 6.77 0.74 10.29
C LEU A 171 7.97 1.60 10.71
N ALA A 172 7.79 2.92 10.78
CA ALA A 172 8.88 3.87 11.01
C ALA A 172 9.58 3.67 12.37
N SER A 173 8.86 3.24 13.40
CA SER A 173 9.46 2.94 14.71
C SER A 173 10.38 1.71 14.64
N ARG A 174 10.01 0.69 13.83
CA ARG A 174 10.78 -0.54 13.65
C ARG A 174 12.09 -0.26 12.91
N LEU A 175 12.07 0.66 11.94
CA LEU A 175 13.27 1.15 11.24
C LEU A 175 14.20 1.97 12.14
N ALA A 176 13.70 2.50 13.27
CA ALA A 176 14.46 3.33 14.18
C ALA A 176 15.17 2.55 15.29
N GLU A 177 14.89 1.25 15.44
CA GLU A 177 15.30 0.42 16.58
C GLU A 177 16.51 -0.49 16.35
N GLU A 178 17.20 -0.46 15.21
CA GLU A 178 18.43 -1.26 15.04
C GLU A 178 19.67 -0.60 15.69
N PRO A 179 20.23 -1.12 16.81
CA PRO A 179 21.65 -0.98 17.04
C PRO A 179 22.35 -1.90 16.03
N ARG A 180 23.27 -1.35 15.22
CA ARG A 180 24.17 -2.14 14.37
C ARG A 180 24.91 -3.19 15.22
N ALA A 181 24.40 -4.42 15.25
CA ALA A 181 25.06 -5.53 15.88
C ALA A 181 25.99 -6.20 14.86
N GLY A 182 27.30 -5.96 15.01
CA GLY A 182 28.33 -6.90 14.55
C GLY A 182 28.84 -6.74 13.11
N GLY A 183 29.90 -5.94 12.98
CA GLY A 183 31.10 -6.22 12.17
C GLY A 183 30.97 -6.94 10.83
N LEU A 184 31.10 -6.16 9.76
CA LEU A 184 32.16 -6.32 8.77
C LEU A 184 32.26 -5.00 7.99
N GLU A 185 33.43 -4.38 8.06
CA GLU A 185 33.75 -3.13 7.36
C GLU A 185 33.52 -3.30 5.86
N ARG A 186 32.38 -2.80 5.34
CA ARG A 186 32.29 -2.42 3.93
C ARG A 186 33.04 -1.11 3.77
N THR A 187 34.30 -1.23 3.37
CA THR A 187 35.09 -0.11 2.86
C THR A 187 34.47 0.36 1.54
N GLY A 188 33.94 1.59 1.53
CA GLY A 188 33.68 2.31 0.28
C GLY A 188 32.23 2.65 -0.09
N GLU A 189 31.26 2.58 0.81
CA GLU A 189 29.94 3.21 0.56
C GLU A 189 29.95 4.65 1.11
N GLU A 190 29.61 5.62 0.24
CA GLU A 190 29.26 6.99 0.64
C GLU A 190 28.30 6.94 1.84
N PRO A 191 28.29 7.92 2.75
CA PRO A 191 27.40 7.90 3.91
C PRO A 191 25.94 7.89 3.44
N GLY A 192 25.39 6.68 3.28
CA GLY A 192 24.02 6.45 2.86
C GLY A 192 23.09 7.07 3.89
N VAL A 193 22.06 7.77 3.40
CA VAL A 193 20.99 8.28 4.25
C VAL A 193 20.47 7.14 5.10
N SER A 194 20.44 7.31 6.42
CA SER A 194 19.90 6.32 7.33
C SER A 194 18.43 6.04 6.97
N LEU A 195 18.01 4.77 6.97
CA LEU A 195 16.60 4.38 6.76
C LEU A 195 15.66 5.12 7.70
N ARG A 196 16.12 5.40 8.92
CA ARG A 196 15.40 6.20 9.91
C ARG A 196 15.17 7.63 9.43
N ASP A 197 16.19 8.27 8.87
CA ASP A 197 16.10 9.65 8.38
C ASP A 197 15.20 9.69 7.14
N GLU A 198 15.31 8.71 6.26
CA GLU A 198 14.43 8.57 5.10
C GLU A 198 12.96 8.39 5.54
N ALA A 199 12.68 7.48 6.49
CA ALA A 199 11.35 7.30 7.04
C ALA A 199 10.80 8.58 7.69
N ALA A 200 11.64 9.35 8.37
CA ALA A 200 11.26 10.64 8.94
C ALA A 200 10.85 11.67 7.87
N LEU A 201 11.55 11.72 6.73
CA LEU A 201 11.18 12.58 5.60
C LEU A 201 9.82 12.20 5.02
N TRP A 202 9.55 10.90 4.86
CA TRP A 202 8.23 10.43 4.43
C TRP A 202 7.13 10.81 5.43
N CYS A 203 7.39 10.70 6.73
CA CYS A 203 6.42 11.07 7.75
C CYS A 203 6.15 12.57 7.86
N ALA A 204 7.14 13.40 7.52
CA ALA A 204 6.97 14.84 7.44
C ALA A 204 5.98 15.28 6.34
N LEU A 205 5.58 14.40 5.42
CA LEU A 205 4.57 14.70 4.39
C LEU A 205 3.13 14.67 4.91
N LEU A 206 2.83 13.90 5.96
CA LEU A 206 1.47 13.80 6.50
C LEU A 206 0.86 15.16 6.86
N PRO A 207 1.51 16.03 7.66
CA PRO A 207 0.95 17.36 7.93
C PRO A 207 0.83 18.24 6.68
N GLN A 208 1.72 18.09 5.70
CA GLN A 208 1.66 18.85 4.44
C GLN A 208 0.45 18.43 3.59
N ILE A 209 0.17 17.12 3.53
CA ILE A 209 -1.01 16.57 2.86
C ILE A 209 -2.30 17.11 3.49
N GLU A 210 -2.37 17.14 4.83
CA GLU A 210 -3.55 17.69 5.52
C GLU A 210 -3.69 19.20 5.29
N GLY A 211 -2.57 19.93 5.18
CA GLY A 211 -2.55 21.34 4.78
C GLY A 211 -3.15 21.58 3.39
N VAL A 212 -2.76 20.78 2.39
CA VAL A 212 -3.31 20.85 1.02
C VAL A 212 -4.82 20.60 1.00
N ARG A 213 -5.30 19.59 1.75
CA ARG A 213 -6.75 19.29 1.82
C ARG A 213 -7.54 20.38 2.51
N SER A 214 -6.95 21.01 3.54
CA SER A 214 -7.60 22.04 4.35
C SER A 214 -7.70 23.38 3.62
N ALA A 215 -6.64 23.78 2.90
CA ALA A 215 -6.63 25.02 2.11
C ALA A 215 -7.78 25.07 1.09
N GLU A 216 -8.16 23.93 0.52
CA GLU A 216 -9.24 23.84 -0.48
C GLU A 216 -10.65 23.70 0.13
N ARG A 217 -10.76 23.49 1.45
CA ARG A 217 -12.06 23.51 2.16
C ARG A 217 -12.49 24.91 2.59
N VAL A 218 -11.57 25.87 2.62
CA VAL A 218 -11.90 27.27 2.92
C VAL A 218 -12.59 27.87 1.70
N PRO A 219 -13.86 28.32 1.80
CA PRO A 219 -14.49 29.05 0.72
C PRO A 219 -13.63 30.29 0.43
N GLN A 220 -13.22 30.49 -0.82
CA GLN A 220 -12.72 31.79 -1.27
C GLN A 220 -13.90 32.78 -1.19
N GLY A 221 -14.09 33.39 -0.03
CA GLY A 221 -15.28 34.16 0.28
C GLY A 221 -15.17 34.98 1.55
N THR A 222 -14.18 35.88 1.63
CA THR A 222 -14.34 37.26 2.15
C THR A 222 -13.04 38.04 1.91
N GLN A 223 -12.98 38.77 0.79
CA GLN A 223 -12.41 40.12 0.73
C GLN A 223 -13.30 40.97 -0.17
#